data_AF-A0A6H0SKJ5-F1
#
_entry.id   AF-A0A6H0SKJ5-F1
#
_cell.length_a   1.000
_cell.length_b   1.000
_cell.length_c   1.000
_cell.angle_alpha   90.00
_cell.angle_beta   90.00
_cell.angle_gamma   90.00
#
_symmetry.space_group_name_H-M   'P 1'
#
loop_
_entity.id
_entity.type
_entity.pdbx_description
1 polymer ?
#
loop_
_entity_poly.entity_id
_entity_poly.type
_entity_poly.pdbx_seq_one_letter_code
_entity_poly.pdbx_strand_id
1 'polypeptide(L)'
;MNDVSQAAGKLDLQDLREWYDAAELNLLLEAQAPDETMYWKVTATEEWEELESAAQIADILHLVSQEGDTFNFEGEEPINKYAQGLRLADGNFMLELAIVDSHAYNMRIAYGPKADSASSSPDDDVEPYGPESLTVAQVHEVLTGWVLGRGLPDGYGGSIHMYR
;
A
#
# COMPACT_ATOMS: atom_id res chain seq x y z
N MET A 1 25.67 -27.76 -9.49
CA MET A 1 24.65 -27.58 -8.46
C MET A 1 24.89 -26.20 -7.90
N ASN A 2 24.17 -25.20 -8.42
CA ASN A 2 24.30 -23.84 -7.93
C ASN A 2 23.35 -23.68 -6.75
N ASP A 3 23.93 -23.22 -5.66
CA ASP A 3 23.30 -22.94 -4.38
C ASP A 3 22.23 -21.85 -4.56
N VAL A 4 20.97 -22.21 -4.31
CA VAL A 4 19.79 -21.31 -4.49
C VAL A 4 19.51 -20.50 -3.22
N SER A 5 20.46 -20.45 -2.28
CA SER A 5 20.32 -19.79 -0.98
C SER A 5 20.61 -18.28 -0.98
N GLN A 6 20.89 -17.66 -2.15
CA GLN A 6 21.12 -16.21 -2.27
C GLN A 6 19.96 -15.41 -2.89
N ALA A 7 18.79 -16.02 -3.11
CA ALA A 7 17.62 -15.33 -3.69
C ALA A 7 16.67 -14.68 -2.65
N ALA A 8 17.01 -14.70 -1.36
CA ALA A 8 16.37 -13.82 -0.38
C ALA A 8 17.24 -12.56 -0.28
N GLY A 9 17.12 -11.68 -1.26
CA GLY A 9 17.81 -10.40 -1.28
C GLY A 9 17.39 -9.60 -0.06
N LYS A 10 18.18 -9.65 1.01
CA LYS A 10 18.30 -8.51 1.91
C LYS A 10 18.76 -7.36 1.03
N LEU A 11 17.82 -6.52 0.60
CA LEU A 11 18.13 -5.19 0.12
C LEU A 11 18.92 -4.52 1.23
N ASP A 12 20.22 -4.40 1.02
CA ASP A 12 21.14 -3.73 1.91
C ASP A 12 20.87 -2.24 1.77
N LEU A 13 19.96 -1.70 2.61
CA LEU A 13 19.54 -0.30 2.65
C LEU A 13 20.66 0.65 3.14
N GLN A 14 21.94 0.30 2.93
CA GLN A 14 23.09 1.11 3.31
C GLN A 14 23.18 2.43 2.53
N ASP A 15 22.49 2.53 1.38
CA ASP A 15 22.37 3.75 0.57
C ASP A 15 20.89 4.16 0.44
N LEU A 16 20.36 4.85 1.46
CA LEU A 16 19.03 5.47 1.45
C LEU A 16 18.94 6.47 0.28
N ARG A 17 18.23 6.12 -0.79
CA ARG A 17 17.97 7.02 -1.93
C ARG A 17 16.70 7.85 -1.69
N GLU A 18 16.67 9.04 -2.28
CA GLU A 18 15.50 9.95 -2.24
C GLU A 18 14.37 9.52 -3.20
N TRP A 19 14.54 8.40 -3.89
CA TRP A 19 13.56 7.83 -4.79
C TRP A 19 13.79 6.33 -4.90
N TYR A 20 12.70 5.58 -4.99
CA TYR A 20 12.65 4.18 -5.40
C TYR A 20 11.74 4.10 -6.63
N ASP A 21 11.89 3.07 -7.45
CA ASP A 21 10.85 2.72 -8.43
C ASP A 21 9.85 1.71 -7.84
N ALA A 22 8.74 1.46 -8.54
CA ALA A 22 7.68 0.57 -8.07
C ALA A 22 8.17 -0.88 -7.85
N ALA A 23 9.16 -1.34 -8.62
CA ALA A 23 9.72 -2.68 -8.45
C ALA A 23 10.61 -2.75 -7.20
N GLU A 24 11.44 -1.74 -6.95
CA GLU A 24 12.26 -1.63 -5.75
C GLU A 24 11.39 -1.53 -4.47
N LEU A 25 10.31 -0.75 -4.49
CA LEU A 25 9.36 -0.71 -3.37
C LEU A 25 8.63 -2.04 -3.19
N ASN A 26 8.25 -2.71 -4.28
CA ASN A 26 7.60 -4.01 -4.17
C ASN A 26 8.48 -5.03 -3.44
N LEU A 27 9.80 -5.00 -3.66
CA LEU A 27 10.74 -5.82 -2.91
C LEU A 27 10.76 -5.49 -1.40
N LEU A 28 10.54 -4.23 -1.02
CA LEU A 28 10.39 -3.85 0.39
C LEU A 28 9.06 -4.35 0.98
N LEU A 29 7.99 -4.35 0.18
CA LEU A 29 6.70 -4.89 0.58
C LEU A 29 6.72 -6.43 0.74
N GLU A 30 7.50 -7.13 -0.08
CA GLU A 30 7.71 -8.58 0.01
C GLU A 30 8.60 -9.01 1.20
N ALA A 31 9.47 -8.11 1.69
CA ALA A 31 10.37 -8.40 2.81
C ALA A 31 9.66 -8.41 4.18
N GLN A 32 8.37 -8.05 4.22
CA GLN A 32 7.54 -7.94 5.41
C GLN A 32 7.26 -9.30 6.04
N ALA A 33 7.37 -9.39 7.37
CA ALA A 33 7.06 -10.62 8.09
C ALA A 33 5.55 -10.89 8.02
N PRO A 34 5.11 -12.10 7.63
CA PRO A 34 3.69 -12.43 7.49
C PRO A 34 2.93 -12.56 8.82
N ASP A 35 3.64 -12.59 9.95
CA ASP A 35 3.08 -12.83 11.28
C ASP A 35 2.89 -11.54 12.11
N GLU A 36 2.83 -10.38 11.46
CA GLU A 36 2.58 -9.11 12.14
C GLU A 36 1.09 -8.90 12.40
N THR A 37 0.75 -8.53 13.64
CA THR A 37 -0.60 -8.09 14.01
C THR A 37 -0.93 -6.80 13.26
N MET A 38 -2.05 -6.78 12.57
CA MET A 38 -2.53 -5.61 11.85
C MET A 38 -3.73 -5.01 12.57
N TYR A 39 -3.83 -3.68 12.53
CA TYR A 39 -4.97 -2.93 13.02
C TYR A 39 -5.62 -2.18 11.86
N TRP A 40 -6.90 -1.88 11.99
CA TRP A 40 -7.65 -1.12 11.00
C TRP A 40 -8.55 -0.06 11.64
N LYS A 41 -8.85 0.97 10.87
CA LYS A 41 -9.79 2.03 11.23
C LYS A 41 -10.47 2.56 9.97
N VAL A 42 -11.73 2.95 10.09
CA VAL A 42 -12.47 3.66 9.05
C VAL A 42 -13.07 4.94 9.62
N THR A 43 -13.51 5.86 8.77
CA THR A 43 -14.17 7.11 9.23
C THR A 43 -15.36 6.84 10.15
N ALA A 44 -16.08 5.74 9.93
CA ALA A 44 -17.25 5.37 10.73
C ALA A 44 -16.92 4.81 12.13
N THR A 45 -15.66 4.45 12.42
CA THR A 45 -15.24 3.87 13.71
C THR A 45 -14.42 4.87 14.53
N GLU A 46 -14.62 4.87 15.85
CA GLU A 46 -13.90 5.77 16.76
C GLU A 46 -12.52 5.22 17.15
N GLU A 47 -12.41 3.90 17.31
CA GLU A 47 -11.23 3.20 17.80
C GLU A 47 -10.57 2.36 16.69
N TRP A 48 -9.31 2.01 16.92
CA TRP A 48 -8.60 1.02 16.12
C TRP A 48 -9.02 -0.40 16.53
N GLU A 49 -9.27 -1.26 15.56
CA GLU A 49 -9.65 -2.65 15.76
C GLU A 49 -8.57 -3.59 15.20
N GLU A 50 -8.35 -4.73 15.85
CA GLU A 50 -7.43 -5.75 15.34
C GLU A 50 -8.03 -6.41 14.09
N LEU A 51 -7.20 -6.65 13.08
CA LEU A 51 -7.57 -7.40 11.89
C LEU A 51 -7.42 -8.90 12.19
N GLU A 52 -8.53 -9.56 12.50
CA GLU A 52 -8.52 -10.97 12.88
C GLU A 52 -8.18 -11.90 11.71
N SER A 53 -8.47 -11.47 10.47
CA SER A 53 -8.05 -12.17 9.26
C SER A 53 -8.11 -11.30 8.01
N ALA A 54 -7.33 -11.62 6.98
CA ALA A 54 -7.39 -10.96 5.68
C ALA A 54 -8.78 -11.06 5.00
N ALA A 55 -9.62 -12.03 5.38
CA ALA A 55 -10.99 -12.13 4.85
C ALA A 55 -11.90 -10.97 5.30
N GLN A 56 -11.58 -10.31 6.42
CA GLN A 56 -12.34 -9.16 6.93
C GLN A 56 -12.16 -7.90 6.08
N ILE A 57 -11.12 -7.83 5.25
CA ILE A 57 -10.81 -6.64 4.43
C ILE A 57 -12.01 -6.27 3.55
N ALA A 58 -12.72 -7.25 2.98
CA ALA A 58 -13.90 -6.98 2.15
C ALA A 58 -15.02 -6.30 2.94
N ASP A 59 -15.29 -6.78 4.16
CA ASP A 59 -16.32 -6.22 5.04
C ASP A 59 -15.93 -4.81 5.52
N ILE A 60 -14.65 -4.59 5.82
CA ILE A 60 -14.11 -3.27 6.19
C ILE A 60 -14.29 -2.27 5.05
N LEU A 61 -13.94 -2.65 3.81
CA LEU A 61 -14.12 -1.78 2.63
C LEU A 61 -15.60 -1.47 2.36
N HIS A 62 -16.54 -2.34 2.77
CA HIS A 62 -17.97 -2.07 2.68
C HIS A 62 -18.46 -1.00 3.67
N LEU A 63 -17.73 -0.75 4.76
CA LEU A 63 -18.04 0.34 5.70
C LEU A 63 -17.69 1.72 5.10
N VAL A 64 -16.77 1.77 4.14
CA VAL A 64 -16.27 2.99 3.48
C VAL A 64 -17.15 3.32 2.28
N SER A 65 -18.32 3.90 2.53
CA SER A 65 -19.44 3.90 1.58
C SER A 65 -19.75 5.26 0.94
N GLN A 66 -19.36 6.35 1.57
CA GLN A 66 -19.60 7.72 1.11
C GLN A 66 -18.34 8.32 0.51
N GLU A 67 -18.49 9.19 -0.49
CA GLU A 67 -17.38 10.02 -0.97
C GLU A 67 -16.74 10.76 0.21
N GLY A 68 -15.42 10.69 0.32
CA GLY A 68 -14.69 11.28 1.44
C GLY A 68 -14.43 10.33 2.61
N ASP A 69 -15.10 9.19 2.68
CA ASP A 69 -14.80 8.17 3.70
C ASP A 69 -13.38 7.61 3.47
N THR A 70 -12.66 7.41 4.56
CA THR A 70 -11.30 6.88 4.59
C THR A 70 -11.24 5.53 5.29
N PHE A 71 -10.18 4.79 4.98
CA PHE A 71 -9.75 3.64 5.75
C PHE A 71 -8.25 3.67 5.95
N ASN A 72 -7.79 3.06 7.02
CA ASN A 72 -6.40 2.88 7.37
C ASN A 72 -6.17 1.45 7.87
N PHE A 73 -5.03 0.87 7.51
CA PHE A 73 -4.50 -0.37 8.07
C PHE A 73 -3.07 -0.12 8.53
N GLU A 74 -2.71 -0.51 9.75
CA GLU A 74 -1.40 -0.23 10.34
C GLU A 74 -0.84 -1.48 11.03
N GLY A 75 0.47 -1.65 10.97
CA GLY A 75 1.18 -2.66 11.76
C GLY A 75 1.16 -2.35 13.27
N GLU A 76 1.63 -3.30 14.08
CA GLU A 76 1.77 -3.09 15.53
C GLU A 76 2.85 -2.03 15.82
N GLU A 77 2.66 -1.26 16.89
CA GLU A 77 3.64 -0.25 17.31
C GLU A 77 4.98 -0.88 17.76
N PRO A 78 6.13 -0.37 17.29
CA PRO A 78 6.31 0.77 16.40
C PRO A 78 5.90 0.45 14.95
N ILE A 79 5.03 1.30 14.37
CA ILE A 79 4.49 1.11 13.01
C ILE A 79 5.65 0.99 12.00
N ASN A 80 5.72 -0.16 11.33
CA ASN A 80 6.71 -0.43 10.27
C ASN A 80 6.10 -0.37 8.85
N LYS A 81 4.77 -0.32 8.76
CA LYS A 81 4.00 -0.26 7.52
C LYS A 81 2.60 0.25 7.78
N TYR A 82 2.01 0.87 6.77
CA TYR A 82 0.58 1.19 6.78
C TYR A 82 0.01 1.20 5.37
N ALA A 83 -1.31 1.12 5.27
CA ALA A 83 -2.07 1.39 4.07
C ALA A 83 -3.16 2.41 4.40
N GLN A 84 -3.42 3.33 3.48
CA GLN A 84 -4.50 4.29 3.62
C GLN A 84 -5.25 4.46 2.31
N GLY A 85 -6.53 4.74 2.38
CA GLY A 85 -7.33 4.99 1.19
C GLY A 85 -8.52 5.90 1.45
N LEU A 86 -9.07 6.38 0.34
CA LEU A 86 -10.13 7.36 0.28
C LEU A 86 -11.17 6.93 -0.76
N ARG A 87 -12.45 7.00 -0.40
CA ARG A 87 -13.56 6.82 -1.35
C ARG A 87 -13.71 8.05 -2.23
N LEU A 88 -13.63 7.84 -3.54
CA LEU A 88 -13.72 8.88 -4.56
C LEU A 88 -15.18 9.10 -5.01
N ALA A 89 -15.43 10.24 -5.64
CA ALA A 89 -16.75 10.64 -6.15
C ALA A 89 -17.32 9.70 -7.23
N ASP A 90 -16.46 8.97 -7.94
CA ASP A 90 -16.84 7.97 -8.94
C ASP A 90 -17.26 6.62 -8.33
N GLY A 91 -17.21 6.51 -6.99
CA GLY A 91 -17.54 5.29 -6.26
C GLY A 91 -16.39 4.29 -6.17
N ASN A 92 -15.20 4.60 -6.67
CA ASN A 92 -13.97 3.81 -6.52
C ASN A 92 -13.12 4.39 -5.38
N PHE A 93 -11.86 3.95 -5.29
CA PHE A 93 -10.94 4.29 -4.22
C PHE A 93 -9.58 4.74 -4.73
N MET A 94 -8.98 5.69 -4.03
CA MET A 94 -7.53 5.89 -4.03
C MET A 94 -6.92 5.01 -2.93
N LEU A 95 -5.77 4.41 -3.19
CA LEU A 95 -5.03 3.59 -2.23
C LEU A 95 -3.56 3.99 -2.20
N GLU A 96 -2.99 4.07 -1.00
CA GLU A 96 -1.58 4.21 -0.73
C GLU A 96 -1.10 3.10 0.19
N LEU A 97 0.08 2.56 -0.10
CA LEU A 97 0.82 1.66 0.78
C LEU A 97 2.10 2.35 1.23
N ALA A 98 2.51 2.11 2.46
CA ALA A 98 3.73 2.67 3.00
C ALA A 98 4.55 1.66 3.77
N ILE A 99 5.87 1.82 3.68
CA ILE A 99 6.84 1.23 4.61
C ILE A 99 7.42 2.35 5.46
N VAL A 100 7.52 2.11 6.76
CA VAL A 100 7.99 3.06 7.75
C VAL A 100 9.27 2.52 8.39
N ASP A 101 10.32 3.33 8.32
CA ASP A 101 11.55 3.16 9.08
C ASP A 101 11.92 4.55 9.65
N SER A 102 13.14 5.04 9.41
CA SER A 102 13.50 6.44 9.71
C SER A 102 12.64 7.48 8.98
N HIS A 103 11.94 7.07 7.92
CA HIS A 103 11.04 7.87 7.09
C HIS A 103 9.87 7.00 6.61
N ALA A 104 8.78 7.62 6.12
CA ALA A 104 7.66 6.91 5.52
C ALA A 104 7.73 6.97 3.98
N TYR A 105 7.92 5.82 3.36
CA TYR A 105 7.98 5.63 1.91
C TYR A 105 6.60 5.22 1.40
N ASN A 106 5.88 6.15 0.78
CA ASN A 106 4.50 5.95 0.34
C ASN A 106 4.45 5.68 -1.16
N MET A 107 3.58 4.77 -1.56
CA MET A 107 3.30 4.46 -2.95
C MET A 107 1.81 4.57 -3.19
N ARG A 108 1.40 5.49 -4.06
CA ARG A 108 0.03 5.59 -4.53
C ARG A 108 -0.21 4.58 -5.64
N ILE A 109 -1.13 3.66 -5.39
CA ILE A 109 -1.33 2.48 -6.19
C ILE A 109 -2.08 2.82 -7.48
N ALA A 110 -1.55 2.32 -8.59
CA ALA A 110 -2.09 2.38 -9.93
C ALA A 110 -2.20 0.96 -10.51
N TYR A 111 -3.00 0.81 -11.58
CA TYR A 111 -3.21 -0.47 -12.25
C TYR A 111 -3.06 -0.38 -13.77
N GLY A 112 -2.51 -1.42 -14.38
CA GLY A 112 -2.35 -1.56 -15.83
C GLY A 112 -1.41 -0.48 -16.41
N PRO A 113 -1.72 0.12 -17.57
CA PRO A 113 -0.82 1.10 -18.21
C PRO A 113 -0.47 2.30 -17.32
N LYS A 114 -1.30 2.60 -16.33
CA LYS A 114 -1.06 3.69 -15.38
C LYS A 114 -0.01 3.34 -14.33
N ALA A 115 0.13 2.06 -13.99
CA ALA A 115 1.20 1.56 -13.12
C ALA A 115 2.58 1.80 -13.74
N ASP A 116 2.69 1.70 -15.06
CA ASP A 116 3.94 1.90 -15.79
C ASP A 116 4.28 3.38 -16.03
N SER A 117 3.30 4.28 -15.90
CA SER A 117 3.42 5.71 -16.23
C SER A 117 3.40 6.65 -15.02
N ALA A 118 3.15 6.14 -13.83
CA ALA A 118 3.06 6.95 -12.61
C ALA A 118 4.43 7.57 -12.29
N SER A 119 4.50 8.90 -12.20
CA SER A 119 5.76 9.60 -11.92
C SER A 119 6.09 9.49 -10.43
N SER A 120 7.34 9.70 -10.03
CA SER A 120 7.74 9.78 -8.61
C SER A 120 7.34 11.11 -7.93
N SER A 121 6.32 11.81 -8.46
CA SER A 121 5.78 13.07 -7.95
C SER A 121 4.24 13.04 -7.87
N PRO A 122 3.64 12.44 -6.84
CA PRO A 122 2.18 12.39 -6.74
C PRO A 122 1.51 13.76 -6.61
N ASP A 123 2.20 14.79 -6.13
CA ASP A 123 1.67 16.16 -6.11
C ASP A 123 1.65 16.79 -7.51
N ASP A 124 2.61 16.46 -8.38
CA ASP A 124 2.68 16.94 -9.76
C ASP A 124 1.70 16.19 -10.69
N ASP A 125 1.30 14.95 -10.32
CA ASP A 125 0.36 14.12 -11.08
C ASP A 125 -1.12 14.37 -10.72
N VAL A 126 -1.42 14.81 -9.48
CA VAL A 126 -2.80 15.05 -9.03
C VAL A 126 -3.45 16.23 -9.76
N GLU A 127 -2.69 17.30 -10.03
CA GLU A 127 -3.23 18.51 -10.66
C GLU A 127 -3.71 18.28 -12.12
N PRO A 128 -2.99 17.53 -12.99
CA PRO A 128 -3.43 17.25 -14.35
C PRO A 128 -4.28 15.96 -14.54
N TYR A 129 -4.10 14.92 -13.72
CA TYR A 129 -4.69 13.59 -13.98
C TYR A 129 -5.65 13.08 -12.90
N GLY A 130 -5.73 13.77 -11.75
CA GLY A 130 -6.52 13.33 -10.60
C GLY A 130 -5.95 12.07 -9.93
N PRO A 131 -6.54 11.63 -8.80
CA PRO A 131 -6.08 10.43 -8.11
C PRO A 131 -6.35 9.17 -8.93
N GLU A 132 -5.49 8.16 -8.74
CA GLU A 132 -5.73 6.84 -9.31
C GLU A 132 -7.00 6.21 -8.71
N SER A 133 -7.86 5.72 -9.60
CA SER A 133 -9.20 5.20 -9.28
C SER A 133 -9.20 3.69 -9.42
N LEU A 134 -9.23 3.00 -8.28
CA LEU A 134 -9.22 1.54 -8.15
C LEU A 134 -10.59 1.04 -7.71
N THR A 135 -11.08 0.00 -8.37
CA THR A 135 -12.30 -0.69 -7.94
C THR A 135 -12.10 -1.35 -6.57
N VAL A 136 -13.21 -1.60 -5.86
CA VAL A 136 -13.17 -2.31 -4.56
C VAL A 136 -12.46 -3.66 -4.65
N ALA A 137 -12.62 -4.39 -5.76
CA ALA A 137 -11.97 -5.67 -5.98
C ALA A 137 -10.44 -5.51 -6.09
N GLN A 138 -9.99 -4.45 -6.77
CA GLN A 138 -8.58 -4.17 -6.93
C GLN A 138 -7.94 -3.74 -5.61
N VAL A 139 -8.61 -2.88 -4.82
CA VAL A 139 -8.13 -2.49 -3.49
C VAL A 139 -8.05 -3.71 -2.57
N HIS A 140 -9.09 -4.55 -2.57
CA HIS A 140 -9.11 -5.78 -1.78
C HIS A 140 -7.96 -6.72 -2.14
N GLU A 141 -7.68 -6.91 -3.44
CA GLU A 141 -6.57 -7.74 -3.92
C GLU A 141 -5.21 -7.23 -3.41
N VAL A 142 -4.96 -5.93 -3.55
CA VAL A 142 -3.70 -5.30 -3.11
C VAL A 142 -3.54 -5.39 -1.60
N LEU A 143 -4.57 -4.99 -0.83
CA LEU A 143 -4.52 -5.05 0.63
C LEU A 143 -4.33 -6.48 1.15
N THR A 144 -4.98 -7.46 0.53
CA THR A 144 -4.83 -8.87 0.92
C THR A 144 -3.41 -9.37 0.67
N GLY A 145 -2.82 -9.06 -0.50
CA GLY A 145 -1.43 -9.41 -0.81
C GLY A 145 -0.45 -8.76 0.17
N TRP A 146 -0.63 -7.47 0.42
CA TRP A 146 0.20 -6.67 1.30
C TRP A 146 0.14 -7.11 2.77
N VAL A 147 -1.07 -7.30 3.34
CA VAL A 147 -1.27 -7.82 4.71
C VAL A 147 -0.60 -9.19 4.88
N LEU A 148 -0.66 -10.04 3.86
CA LEU A 148 -0.06 -11.38 3.90
C LEU A 148 1.44 -11.41 3.56
N GLY A 149 2.09 -10.25 3.39
CA GLY A 149 3.51 -10.14 3.06
C GLY A 149 3.87 -10.69 1.67
N ARG A 150 2.92 -10.69 0.72
CA ARG A 150 3.12 -11.23 -0.65
C ARG A 150 3.54 -10.17 -1.65
N GLY A 151 3.73 -8.93 -1.22
CA GLY A 151 3.96 -7.79 -2.10
C GLY A 151 2.71 -7.39 -2.89
N LEU A 152 2.93 -6.61 -3.93
CA LEU A 152 1.92 -6.19 -4.90
C LEU A 152 1.58 -7.34 -5.87
N PRO A 153 0.29 -7.51 -6.20
CA PRO A 153 -0.11 -8.40 -7.28
C PRO A 153 0.42 -7.94 -8.65
N ASP A 154 0.49 -8.86 -9.61
CA ASP A 154 0.87 -8.55 -10.99
C ASP A 154 -0.07 -7.50 -11.62
N GLY A 155 0.51 -6.55 -12.36
CA GLY A 155 -0.24 -5.49 -13.04
C GLY A 155 -0.52 -4.25 -12.19
N TYR A 156 -0.06 -4.23 -10.94
CA TYR A 156 -0.05 -3.07 -10.07
C TYR A 156 1.33 -2.42 -10.01
N GLY A 157 1.33 -1.12 -9.72
CA GLY A 157 2.51 -0.28 -9.52
C GLY A 157 2.06 1.05 -8.96
N GLY A 158 2.86 2.12 -9.08
CA GLY A 158 2.44 3.39 -8.52
C GLY A 158 3.48 4.49 -8.53
N SER A 159 3.00 5.69 -8.21
CA SER A 159 3.83 6.87 -7.95
C SER A 159 4.32 6.84 -6.51
N ILE A 160 5.56 7.26 -6.29
CA ILE A 160 6.22 7.15 -4.99
C ILE A 160 6.38 8.53 -4.39
N HIS A 161 5.92 8.72 -3.16
CA HIS A 161 6.19 9.89 -2.34
C HIS A 161 7.01 9.52 -1.12
N MET A 162 8.04 10.29 -0.83
CA MET A 162 8.76 10.20 0.43
C MET A 162 8.35 11.36 1.33
N TYR A 163 7.60 11.06 2.40
CA TYR A 163 7.37 12.04 3.45
C TYR A 163 8.58 12.05 4.38
N ARG A 164 9.17 13.24 4.58
CA ARG A 164 10.25 13.48 5.53
C ARG A 164 9.75 14.08 6.83
#